data_AF-A0A2E8YL01-F1
#
_entry.id   AF-A0A2E8YL01-F1
#
_cell.length_a   1.000
_cell.length_b   1.000
_cell.length_c   1.000
_cell.angle_alpha   90.00
_cell.angle_beta   90.00
_cell.angle_gamma   90.00
#
_symmetry.space_group_name_H-M   'P 1'
#
loop_
_entity.id
_entity.type
_entity.pdbx_description
1 polymer ?
#
loop_
_entity_poly.entity_id
_entity_poly.type
_entity_poly.pdbx_seq_one_letter_code
_entity_poly.pdbx_strand_id
1 'polypeptide(L)'
;MKRNAQALETRLVVENFFDAEVEPLIAVCGDFNSADREVPVATLRADTEDTGNTDIADRVLITLDNAIPDHTRHAIIHGGRRVMMDHILASRALSNRLERIEAHNELLEDELVAYLMDIHPAGSFHAPLVAEFNL
;
A
#
# COMPACT_ATOMS: atom_id res chain seq x y z
N MET A 1 9.69 7.81 13.52
CA MET A 1 9.66 6.81 14.61
C MET A 1 8.29 6.14 14.77
N LYS A 2 7.19 6.88 14.95
CA LYS A 2 5.84 6.29 15.12
C LYS A 2 5.43 5.34 13.98
N ARG A 3 5.49 5.79 12.72
CA ARG A 3 5.09 4.97 11.54
C ARG A 3 5.87 3.66 11.42
N ASN A 4 7.19 3.69 11.67
CA ASN A 4 8.03 2.50 11.60
C ASN A 4 7.64 1.45 12.66
N ALA A 5 7.33 1.90 13.89
CA ALA A 5 6.89 1.00 14.95
C ALA A 5 5.52 0.37 14.64
N GLN A 6 4.59 1.17 14.10
CA GLN A 6 3.27 0.70 13.67
C GLN A 6 3.35 -0.30 12.50
N ALA A 7 4.26 -0.05 11.54
CA ALA A 7 4.53 -0.97 10.45
C ALA A 7 5.09 -2.31 10.95
N LEU A 8 6.03 -2.29 11.91
CA LEU A 8 6.55 -3.51 12.52
C LEU A 8 5.47 -4.27 13.29
N GLU A 9 4.66 -3.59 14.11
CA GLU A 9 3.54 -4.20 14.83
C GLU A 9 2.55 -4.88 13.88
N THR A 10 2.19 -4.19 12.80
CA THR A 10 1.32 -4.74 11.76
C THR A 10 1.97 -5.95 11.08
N ARG A 11 3.28 -5.89 10.77
CA ARG A 11 4.01 -7.03 10.20
C ARG A 11 3.99 -8.24 11.13
N LEU A 12 4.17 -8.05 12.43
CA LEU A 12 4.10 -9.14 13.41
C LEU A 12 2.69 -9.76 13.48
N VAL A 13 1.65 -8.96 13.31
CA VAL A 13 0.27 -9.49 13.18
C VAL A 13 0.12 -10.32 11.89
N VAL A 14 0.70 -9.86 10.79
CA VAL A 14 0.73 -10.61 9.51
C VAL A 14 1.45 -11.96 9.66
N GLU A 15 2.56 -12.02 10.39
CA GLU A 15 3.27 -13.29 10.65
C GLU A 15 2.38 -14.35 11.31
N ASN A 16 1.49 -13.94 12.24
CA ASN A 16 0.60 -14.89 12.89
C ASN A 16 -0.32 -15.62 11.90
N PHE A 17 -0.71 -14.97 10.80
CA PHE A 17 -1.51 -15.62 9.74
C PHE A 17 -0.66 -16.57 8.89
N PHE A 18 0.59 -16.22 8.59
CA PHE A 18 1.54 -17.13 7.92
C PHE A 18 1.95 -18.33 8.77
N ASP A 19 1.91 -18.20 10.10
CA ASP A 19 2.14 -19.33 11.01
C ASP A 19 0.92 -20.25 11.12
N ALA A 20 -0.29 -19.71 10.88
CA ALA A 20 -1.54 -20.47 11.00
C ALA A 20 -1.92 -21.23 9.73
N GLU A 21 -1.55 -20.73 8.54
CA GLU A 21 -1.96 -21.27 7.25
C GLU A 21 -0.77 -21.29 6.26
N VAL A 22 -0.74 -22.29 5.36
CA VAL A 22 0.39 -22.48 4.40
C VAL A 22 0.37 -21.41 3.29
N GLU A 23 -0.81 -21.05 2.80
CA GLU A 23 -0.99 -20.07 1.72
C GLU A 23 -2.13 -19.09 2.07
N PRO A 24 -1.97 -18.27 3.13
CA PRO A 24 -3.04 -17.39 3.58
C PRO A 24 -3.32 -16.32 2.53
N LEU A 25 -4.59 -16.00 2.33
CA LEU A 25 -5.02 -14.90 1.47
C LEU A 25 -5.08 -13.61 2.30
N ILE A 26 -4.01 -12.81 2.25
CA ILE A 26 -3.84 -11.61 3.10
C ILE A 26 -3.80 -10.38 2.21
N ALA A 27 -4.56 -9.35 2.57
CA ALA A 27 -4.42 -7.99 2.06
C ALA A 27 -4.23 -7.02 3.24
N VAL A 28 -3.14 -6.25 3.21
CA VAL A 28 -2.88 -5.14 4.13
C VAL A 28 -3.11 -3.85 3.36
N CYS A 29 -4.18 -3.13 3.71
CA CYS A 29 -4.64 -1.95 2.98
C CYS A 29 -4.68 -0.73 3.90
N GLY A 30 -4.40 0.45 3.35
CA GLY A 30 -4.67 1.72 4.01
C GLY A 30 -3.69 2.81 3.64
N ASP A 31 -3.83 3.96 4.30
CA ASP A 31 -2.88 5.07 4.25
C ASP A 31 -1.67 4.77 5.13
N PHE A 32 -0.54 4.42 4.50
CA PHE A 32 0.69 4.09 5.22
C PHE A 32 1.47 5.35 5.58
N ASN A 33 1.05 6.51 5.08
CA ASN A 33 1.74 7.78 5.16
C ASN A 33 3.21 7.70 4.68
N SER A 34 3.49 6.80 3.75
CA SER A 34 4.85 6.51 3.28
C SER A 34 4.79 5.96 1.87
N ALA A 35 5.74 6.37 1.02
CA ALA A 35 5.85 5.86 -0.35
C ALA A 35 6.46 4.45 -0.39
N ASP A 36 6.31 3.74 -1.52
CA ASP A 36 6.67 2.32 -1.69
C ASP A 36 8.09 1.94 -1.23
N ARG A 37 9.07 2.83 -1.43
CA ARG A 37 10.48 2.58 -1.06
C ARG A 37 10.86 3.09 0.32
N GLU A 38 9.91 3.61 1.10
CA GLU A 38 10.18 4.08 2.45
C GLU A 38 10.14 2.94 3.47
N VAL A 39 10.85 3.14 4.58
CA VAL A 39 11.05 2.15 5.63
C VAL A 39 9.75 1.50 6.13
N PRO A 40 8.62 2.21 6.35
CA PRO A 40 7.38 1.57 6.80
C PRO A 40 6.84 0.54 5.80
N VAL A 41 6.83 0.86 4.50
CA VAL A 41 6.35 -0.06 3.46
C VAL A 41 7.32 -1.24 3.32
N ALA A 42 8.63 -0.98 3.31
CA ALA A 42 9.66 -2.03 3.27
C ALA A 42 9.55 -2.99 4.48
N THR A 43 9.26 -2.46 5.68
CA THR A 43 9.07 -3.25 6.91
C THR A 43 7.85 -4.18 6.78
N LEU A 44 6.75 -3.71 6.19
CA LEU A 44 5.55 -4.52 5.96
C LEU A 44 5.76 -5.58 4.87
N ARG A 45 6.44 -5.22 3.78
CA ARG A 45 6.78 -6.16 2.70
C ARG A 45 7.70 -7.26 3.17
N ALA A 46 8.69 -6.91 4.00
CA ALA A 46 9.73 -7.79 4.52
C ALA A 46 10.53 -8.50 3.41
N ASP A 47 10.88 -7.78 2.35
CA ASP A 47 11.69 -8.31 1.26
C ASP A 47 13.00 -8.90 1.76
N THR A 48 13.44 -9.99 1.13
CA THR A 48 14.67 -10.69 1.51
C THR A 48 15.91 -9.83 1.29
N GLU A 49 15.88 -8.92 0.31
CA GLU A 49 16.98 -7.97 0.05
C GLU A 49 17.15 -6.96 1.19
N ASP A 50 16.05 -6.54 1.81
CA ASP A 50 16.06 -5.57 2.90
C ASP A 50 16.32 -6.23 4.26
N THR A 51 15.79 -7.44 4.47
CA THR A 51 15.90 -8.16 5.75
C THR A 51 17.15 -9.03 5.84
N GLY A 52 17.71 -9.46 4.71
CA GLY A 52 18.79 -10.46 4.65
C GLY A 52 18.36 -11.85 5.13
N ASN A 53 17.07 -12.09 5.35
CA ASN A 53 16.56 -13.35 5.89
C ASN A 53 15.81 -14.14 4.81
N THR A 54 16.45 -15.19 4.29
CA THR A 54 15.86 -16.07 3.28
C THR A 54 14.75 -16.98 3.83
N ASP A 55 14.71 -17.19 5.15
CA ASP A 55 13.73 -18.10 5.76
C ASP A 55 12.29 -17.56 5.67
N ILE A 56 12.13 -16.24 5.43
CA ILE A 56 10.84 -15.58 5.27
C ILE A 56 10.52 -15.22 3.80
N ALA A 57 11.28 -15.76 2.83
CA ALA A 57 11.11 -15.44 1.42
C ALA A 57 9.69 -15.71 0.89
N ASP A 58 9.05 -16.76 1.38
CA ASP A 58 7.68 -17.13 1.00
C ASP A 58 6.61 -16.26 1.68
N ARG A 59 7.01 -15.44 2.65
CA ARG A 59 6.14 -14.55 3.45
C ARG A 59 6.20 -13.08 3.02
N VAL A 60 6.96 -12.77 1.98
CA VAL A 60 7.04 -11.40 1.44
C VAL A 60 5.66 -10.96 0.94
N LEU A 61 5.23 -9.77 1.34
CA LEU A 61 4.03 -9.16 0.76
C LEU A 61 4.38 -8.41 -0.53
N ILE A 62 3.53 -8.56 -1.54
CA ILE A 62 3.65 -7.93 -2.86
C ILE A 62 2.88 -6.62 -2.86
N THR A 63 3.54 -5.51 -3.20
CA THR A 63 2.87 -4.23 -3.47
C THR A 63 2.06 -4.31 -4.75
N LEU A 64 0.73 -4.35 -4.65
CA LEU A 64 -0.15 -4.47 -5.82
C LEU A 64 -0.17 -3.21 -6.67
N ASP A 65 0.08 -2.05 -6.06
CA ASP A 65 0.06 -0.73 -6.71
C ASP A 65 1.02 -0.65 -7.91
N ASN A 66 2.07 -1.48 -7.91
CA ASN A 66 3.02 -1.59 -9.01
C ASN A 66 2.42 -2.10 -10.32
N ALA A 67 1.21 -2.69 -10.28
CA ALA A 67 0.46 -3.06 -11.47
C ALA A 67 -0.34 -1.88 -12.06
N ILE A 68 -0.51 -0.77 -11.34
CA ILE A 68 -1.13 0.46 -11.85
C ILE A 68 -0.12 1.18 -12.76
N PRO A 69 -0.53 1.67 -13.96
CA PRO A 69 0.36 2.44 -14.82
C PRO A 69 0.95 3.68 -14.12
N ASP A 70 2.24 3.97 -14.33
CA ASP A 70 2.97 5.01 -13.59
C ASP A 70 2.29 6.39 -13.63
N HIS A 71 1.73 6.79 -14.77
CA HIS A 71 1.07 8.09 -14.94
C HIS A 71 -0.23 8.25 -14.12
N THR A 72 -0.83 7.13 -13.73
CA THR A 72 -2.03 7.03 -12.88
C THR A 72 -1.72 6.45 -11.50
N ARG A 73 -0.47 6.12 -11.17
CA ARG A 73 -0.10 5.52 -9.87
C ARG A 73 0.11 6.60 -8.81
N HIS A 74 -0.98 7.12 -8.28
CA HIS A 74 -0.97 8.03 -7.14
C HIS A 74 -2.31 7.99 -6.41
N ALA A 75 -2.27 8.20 -5.11
CA ALA A 75 -3.44 8.30 -4.26
C ALA A 75 -3.67 9.74 -3.77
N ILE A 76 -2.65 10.61 -3.80
CA ILE A 76 -2.73 11.99 -3.31
C ILE A 76 -2.02 12.96 -4.27
N ILE A 77 -2.47 14.22 -4.30
CA ILE A 77 -1.74 15.36 -4.86
C ILE A 77 -1.37 16.32 -3.74
N HIS A 78 -0.07 16.50 -3.49
CA HIS A 78 0.44 17.39 -2.45
C HIS A 78 1.41 18.42 -3.05
N GLY A 79 0.99 19.68 -3.14
CA GLY A 79 1.85 20.75 -3.65
C GLY A 79 2.33 20.51 -5.09
N GLY A 80 1.44 20.03 -5.94
CA GLY A 80 1.64 19.68 -7.35
C GLY A 80 2.26 18.30 -7.56
N ARG A 81 2.60 17.58 -6.48
CA ARG A 81 3.25 16.26 -6.56
C ARG A 81 2.22 15.16 -6.42
N ARG A 82 2.22 14.25 -7.39
CA ARG A 82 1.46 13.00 -7.35
C ARG A 82 2.24 11.98 -6.52
N VAL A 83 1.65 11.50 -5.42
CA VAL A 83 2.31 10.58 -4.49
C VAL A 83 1.41 9.38 -4.23
N MET A 84 2.04 8.20 -4.13
CA MET A 84 1.40 6.98 -3.64
C MET A 84 1.74 6.86 -2.15
N MET A 85 0.72 6.92 -1.28
CA MET A 85 0.86 6.82 0.18
C MET A 85 -0.14 5.82 0.76
N ASP A 86 -1.27 5.65 0.08
CA ASP A 86 -2.17 4.53 0.24
C ASP A 86 -1.65 3.35 -0.55
N HIS A 87 -1.65 2.17 0.06
CA HIS A 87 -1.08 0.97 -0.53
C HIS A 87 -1.99 -0.23 -0.30
N ILE A 88 -1.96 -1.18 -1.24
CA ILE A 88 -2.44 -2.54 -1.03
C ILE A 88 -1.25 -3.50 -1.14
N LEU A 89 -0.86 -4.08 0.00
CA LEU A 89 0.12 -5.16 0.04
C LEU A 89 -0.61 -6.50 0.16
N ALA A 90 -0.26 -7.49 -0.66
CA ALA A 90 -0.92 -8.78 -0.65
C ALA A 90 0.05 -9.94 -0.41
N SER A 91 -0.39 -11.02 0.23
CA SER A 91 0.38 -12.27 0.21
C SER A 91 0.55 -12.77 -1.22
N ARG A 92 1.62 -13.54 -1.47
CA ARG A 92 1.87 -14.15 -2.79
C ARG A 92 0.66 -14.94 -3.32
N ALA A 93 -0.01 -15.68 -2.43
CA ALA A 93 -1.20 -16.46 -2.77
C ALA A 93 -2.37 -15.59 -3.25
N LEU A 94 -2.61 -14.44 -2.60
CA LEU A 94 -3.65 -13.50 -3.02
C LEU A 94 -3.23 -12.70 -4.27
N SER A 95 -1.96 -12.28 -4.37
CA SER A 95 -1.48 -11.53 -5.54
C SER A 95 -1.58 -12.33 -6.84
N ASN A 96 -1.40 -13.65 -6.76
CA ASN A 96 -1.56 -14.55 -7.92
C ASN A 96 -3.00 -14.61 -8.45
N ARG A 97 -3.97 -14.12 -7.69
CA ARG A 97 -5.39 -14.08 -8.01
C ARG A 97 -5.88 -12.69 -8.42
N LEU A 98 -4.98 -11.71 -8.49
CA LEU A 98 -5.31 -10.34 -8.88
C LEU A 98 -5.76 -10.33 -10.34
N GLU A 99 -7.00 -9.88 -10.58
CA GLU A 99 -7.53 -9.65 -11.93
C GLU A 99 -7.27 -8.22 -12.39
N ARG A 100 -7.49 -7.24 -11.49
CA ARG A 100 -7.32 -5.81 -11.79
C ARG A 100 -7.02 -5.02 -10.53
N ILE A 101 -6.25 -3.93 -10.66
CA ILE A 101 -6.12 -2.89 -9.66
C ILE A 101 -6.18 -1.50 -10.32
N GLU A 102 -6.94 -0.59 -9.73
CA GLU A 102 -7.16 0.76 -10.22
C GLU A 102 -7.07 1.79 -9.09
N ALA A 103 -6.57 2.98 -9.42
CA ALA A 103 -6.65 4.17 -8.56
C ALA A 103 -7.60 5.17 -9.22
N HIS A 104 -8.71 5.51 -8.56
CA HIS A 104 -9.68 6.46 -9.10
C HIS A 104 -9.32 7.91 -8.72
N ASN A 105 -8.25 8.42 -9.35
CA ASN A 105 -7.66 9.73 -9.07
C ASN A 105 -7.98 10.80 -10.13
N GLU A 106 -8.97 10.57 -10.99
CA GLU A 106 -9.30 11.45 -12.12
C GLU A 106 -9.81 12.83 -11.68
N LEU A 107 -10.44 12.90 -10.50
CA LEU A 107 -11.03 14.11 -9.92
C LEU A 107 -10.28 14.60 -8.67
N LEU A 108 -9.04 14.14 -8.48
CA LEU A 108 -8.29 14.45 -7.27
C LEU A 108 -7.82 15.91 -7.27
N GLU A 109 -8.10 16.61 -6.18
CA GLU A 109 -7.63 17.98 -5.96
C GLU A 109 -6.33 17.98 -5.15
N ASP A 110 -5.56 19.06 -5.26
CA ASP A 110 -4.36 19.24 -4.45
C ASP A 110 -4.72 19.65 -3.03
N GLU A 111 -4.37 18.80 -2.06
CA GLU A 111 -4.75 19.02 -0.67
C GLU A 111 -4.12 20.27 -0.06
N LEU A 112 -2.91 20.64 -0.49
CA LEU A 112 -2.19 21.78 0.06
C LEU A 112 -2.79 23.08 -0.46
N VAL A 113 -3.15 23.11 -1.75
CA VAL A 113 -3.84 24.24 -2.37
C VAL A 113 -5.21 24.42 -1.72
N ALA A 114 -5.98 23.34 -1.59
CA ALA A 114 -7.30 23.39 -0.97
C ALA A 114 -7.22 23.87 0.49
N TYR A 115 -6.27 23.36 1.27
CA TYR A 115 -6.01 23.83 2.64
C TYR A 115 -5.67 25.33 2.70
N LEU A 116 -4.78 25.81 1.84
CA LEU A 116 -4.39 27.23 1.80
C LEU A 116 -5.54 28.15 1.39
N MET A 117 -6.51 27.63 0.64
CA MET A 117 -7.67 28.37 0.16
C MET A 117 -8.93 28.15 1.01
N ASP A 118 -8.83 27.41 2.12
CA ASP A 118 -9.95 26.99 2.96
C ASP A 118 -11.08 26.31 2.16
N ILE A 119 -10.67 25.53 1.14
CA ILE A 119 -11.56 24.72 0.31
C ILE A 119 -11.63 23.33 0.92
N HIS A 120 -12.86 22.85 1.14
CA HIS A 120 -13.10 21.48 1.54
C HIS A 120 -13.37 20.61 0.32
N PRO A 121 -12.80 19.40 0.26
CA PRO A 121 -13.04 18.50 -0.86
C PRO A 121 -14.49 18.05 -0.80
N ALA A 122 -15.08 17.77 -1.97
CA ALA A 122 -16.41 17.18 -2.02
C ALA A 122 -16.47 15.77 -1.39
N GLY A 123 -15.32 15.10 -1.25
CA GLY A 123 -15.19 13.78 -0.63
C GLY A 123 -13.90 13.63 0.17
N SER A 124 -12.82 13.23 -0.50
CA SER A 124 -11.51 12.96 0.10
C SER A 124 -10.38 13.52 -0.76
N PHE A 125 -9.25 13.87 -0.13
CA PHE A 125 -8.00 14.15 -0.84
C PHE A 125 -7.19 12.89 -1.17
N HIS A 126 -7.68 11.72 -0.78
CA HIS A 126 -7.13 10.42 -1.15
C HIS A 126 -8.04 9.75 -2.18
N ALA A 127 -7.46 9.31 -3.29
CA ALA A 127 -8.13 8.49 -4.28
C ALA A 127 -8.33 7.07 -3.74
N PRO A 128 -9.51 6.46 -3.94
CA PRO A 128 -9.70 5.07 -3.56
C PRO A 128 -8.89 4.14 -4.48
N LEU A 129 -8.31 3.11 -3.87
CA LEU A 129 -7.68 1.98 -4.55
C LEU A 129 -8.64 0.81 -4.55
N VAL A 130 -8.86 0.23 -5.72
CA VAL A 130 -9.77 -0.91 -5.89
C VAL A 130 -9.00 -2.04 -6.53
N ALA A 131 -8.94 -3.19 -5.84
CA ALA A 131 -8.35 -4.41 -6.34
C ALA A 131 -9.43 -5.50 -6.45
N GLU A 132 -9.48 -6.18 -7.59
CA GLU A 132 -10.40 -7.29 -7.88
C GLU A 132 -9.63 -8.61 -7.95
N PHE A 133 -10.17 -9.65 -7.29
CA PHE A 133 -9.51 -10.95 -7.16
C PHE A 133 -10.44 -12.10 -7.58
N ASN A 134 -9.85 -13.15 -8.14
CA ASN A 134 -10.51 -14.41 -8.47
C ASN A 134 -10.31 -15.45 -7.34
N LEU A 135 -11.32 -15.61 -6.47
CA LEU A 135 -11.23 -16.42 -5.24
C LEU A 135 -11.78 -17.83 -5.40
#